data_AF-A0A6G9HIR2-F1
#
_entry.id   AF-A0A6G9HIR2-F1
#
_cell.length_a   1.000
_cell.length_b   1.000
_cell.length_c   1.000
_cell.angle_alpha   90.00
_cell.angle_beta   90.00
_cell.angle_gamma   90.00
#
_symmetry.space_group_name_H-M   'P 1'
#
loop_
_entity.id
_entity.type
_entity.pdbx_description
1 polymer ?
#
loop_
_entity_poly.entity_id
_entity_poly.type
_entity_poly.pdbx_seq_one_letter_code
_entity_poly.pdbx_strand_id
1 'polypeptide(L)'
;MILTRPQLLKPGDTVATLSLSWGGAGTFPHRYEAGKKQLEEVFGLCVIETKNALKSADYIYKNPQARAEDLMEAFSDSSVKAIISNIGGDDSIRTLPFTDLSVIRNNPKIFLGFSDTTVTHMACYKAGLTSFYGTSVLVGFAENGGMHQYQIEDIKRTLFSTEPIGQVYLIMTDGQQNV
;
A
#
# COMPACT_ATOMS: atom_id res chain seq x y z
N MET A 1 -14.29 17.03 5.46
CA MET A 1 -14.29 16.17 4.27
C MET A 1 -14.46 14.74 4.76
N ILE A 2 -15.45 14.00 4.26
CA ILE A 2 -15.62 12.57 4.59
C ILE A 2 -14.81 11.78 3.56
N LEU A 3 -13.88 10.94 4.02
CA LEU A 3 -13.11 10.06 3.15
C LEU A 3 -13.87 8.74 2.94
N THR A 4 -13.92 8.25 1.71
CA THR A 4 -14.42 6.93 1.37
C THR A 4 -13.52 5.87 2.01
N ARG A 5 -14.12 4.94 2.75
CA ARG A 5 -13.42 3.76 3.27
C ARG A 5 -13.47 2.65 2.22
N PRO A 6 -12.35 2.01 1.87
CA PRO A 6 -12.36 0.88 0.95
C PRO A 6 -12.96 -0.36 1.61
N GLN A 7 -13.30 -1.36 0.78
CA GLN A 7 -13.73 -2.67 1.26
C GLN A 7 -12.57 -3.43 1.90
N LEU A 8 -12.89 -4.28 2.87
CA LEU A 8 -11.92 -5.19 3.52
C LEU A 8 -11.41 -6.26 2.56
N LEU A 9 -10.20 -6.74 2.80
CA LEU A 9 -9.62 -7.90 2.14
C LEU A 9 -10.17 -9.21 2.72
N LYS A 10 -10.18 -10.25 1.88
CA LYS A 10 -10.48 -11.63 2.21
C LYS A 10 -9.46 -12.56 1.55
N PRO A 11 -9.22 -13.76 2.09
CA PRO A 11 -8.49 -14.79 1.37
C PRO A 11 -9.08 -15.02 -0.02
N GLY A 12 -8.23 -15.11 -1.04
CA GLY A 12 -8.56 -15.19 -2.46
C GLY A 12 -8.61 -13.83 -3.18
N ASP A 13 -8.61 -12.71 -2.46
CA ASP A 13 -8.60 -11.40 -3.09
C ASP A 13 -7.28 -11.12 -3.82
N THR A 14 -7.39 -10.46 -4.98
CA THR A 14 -6.23 -10.07 -5.77
C THR A 14 -5.62 -8.76 -5.26
N VAL A 15 -4.31 -8.75 -5.08
CA VAL A 15 -3.53 -7.60 -4.64
C VAL A 15 -2.45 -7.28 -5.66
N ALA A 16 -2.44 -6.04 -6.13
CA ALA A 16 -1.42 -5.56 -7.06
C ALA A 16 -0.22 -4.98 -6.32
N THR A 17 0.99 -5.33 -6.76
CA THR A 17 2.24 -4.72 -6.31
C THR A 17 2.81 -3.81 -7.39
N LEU A 18 3.39 -2.69 -6.98
CA LEU A 18 3.92 -1.69 -7.92
C LEU A 18 5.09 -0.89 -7.32
N SER A 19 5.84 -0.19 -8.17
CA SER A 19 7.03 0.57 -7.78
C SER A 19 6.90 2.04 -8.19
N LEU A 20 6.30 2.88 -7.33
CA LEU A 20 6.10 4.32 -7.62
C LEU A 20 7.31 5.19 -7.29
N SER A 21 8.22 4.69 -6.47
CA SER A 21 9.43 5.40 -6.06
C SER A 21 10.65 4.63 -6.57
N TRP A 22 11.44 3.99 -5.70
CA TRP A 22 12.58 3.19 -6.13
C TRP A 22 12.17 1.84 -6.74
N GLY A 23 12.76 1.48 -7.88
CA GLY A 23 12.60 0.15 -8.52
C GLY A 23 13.38 -0.97 -7.83
N GLY A 24 13.37 -0.98 -6.49
CA GLY A 24 14.11 -1.95 -5.68
C GLY A 24 13.65 -3.39 -5.88
N ALA A 25 12.36 -3.62 -6.16
CA ALA A 25 11.82 -4.97 -6.34
C ALA A 25 12.43 -5.71 -7.53
N GLY A 26 12.65 -5.00 -8.65
CA GLY A 26 13.38 -5.56 -9.79
C GLY A 26 14.89 -5.73 -9.55
N THR A 27 15.46 -5.00 -8.58
CA THR A 27 16.88 -5.11 -8.21
C THR A 27 17.13 -6.26 -7.25
N PHE A 28 16.18 -6.53 -6.35
CA PHE A 28 16.27 -7.56 -5.31
C PHE A 28 15.11 -8.57 -5.45
N PRO A 29 15.05 -9.35 -6.54
CA PRO A 29 13.91 -10.23 -6.82
C PRO A 29 13.68 -11.26 -5.70
N HIS A 30 14.75 -11.80 -5.11
CA HIS A 30 14.62 -12.76 -3.98
C HIS A 30 13.89 -12.15 -2.77
N ARG A 31 14.07 -10.85 -2.50
CA ARG A 31 13.41 -10.15 -1.40
C ARG A 31 11.95 -9.87 -1.75
N TYR A 32 11.67 -9.52 -3.01
CA TYR A 32 10.30 -9.38 -3.50
C TYR A 32 9.53 -10.70 -3.37
N GLU A 33 10.09 -11.81 -3.87
CA GLU A 33 9.46 -13.13 -3.79
C GLU A 33 9.20 -13.58 -2.35
N ALA A 34 10.09 -13.26 -1.41
CA ALA A 34 9.87 -13.55 0.00
C ALA A 34 8.64 -12.80 0.56
N GLY A 35 8.48 -11.51 0.21
CA GLY A 35 7.32 -10.72 0.62
C GLY A 35 6.02 -11.16 -0.05
N LYS A 36 6.08 -11.46 -1.36
CA LYS A 36 4.97 -12.04 -2.12
C LYS A 36 4.48 -13.33 -1.49
N LYS A 37 5.40 -14.26 -1.20
CA LYS A 37 5.09 -15.53 -0.55
C LYS A 37 4.39 -15.34 0.80
N GLN A 38 4.82 -14.37 1.61
CA GLN A 38 4.18 -14.08 2.90
C GLN A 38 2.75 -13.53 2.74
N LEU A 39 2.53 -12.66 1.74
CA LEU A 39 1.18 -12.17 1.39
C LEU A 39 0.24 -13.33 0.99
N GLU A 40 0.75 -14.26 0.18
CA GLU A 40 -0.01 -15.41 -0.31
C GLU A 40 -0.26 -16.45 0.79
N GLU A 41 0.77 -16.86 1.53
CA GLU A 41 0.66 -17.97 2.50
C GLU A 41 0.01 -17.55 3.83
N VAL A 42 0.30 -16.35 4.35
CA VAL A 42 -0.18 -15.93 5.67
C VAL A 42 -1.56 -15.30 5.62
N PHE A 43 -1.87 -14.59 4.53
CA PHE A 43 -3.14 -13.89 4.36
C PHE A 43 -4.05 -14.52 3.29
N GLY A 44 -3.56 -15.51 2.54
CA GLY A 44 -4.34 -16.21 1.52
C GLY A 44 -4.63 -15.35 0.29
N LEU A 45 -3.84 -14.32 0.00
CA LEU A 45 -4.07 -13.38 -1.10
C LEU A 45 -3.53 -13.92 -2.42
N CYS A 46 -4.02 -13.40 -3.54
CA CYS A 46 -3.45 -13.62 -4.86
C CYS A 46 -2.64 -12.39 -5.28
N VAL A 47 -1.31 -12.49 -5.32
CA VAL A 47 -0.45 -11.33 -5.56
C VAL A 47 -0.04 -11.25 -7.03
N ILE A 48 -0.29 -10.10 -7.66
CA ILE A 48 0.09 -9.82 -9.04
C ILE A 48 1.04 -8.62 -9.11
N GLU A 49 2.00 -8.68 -10.02
CA GLU A 49 2.85 -7.57 -10.38
C GLU A 49 2.15 -6.69 -11.42
N THR A 50 2.18 -5.37 -11.24
CA THR A 50 1.86 -4.45 -12.34
C THR A 50 2.94 -4.51 -13.43
N LYS A 51 2.59 -4.04 -14.63
CA LYS A 51 3.39 -4.18 -15.86
C LYS A 51 4.85 -3.71 -15.71
N ASN A 52 5.10 -2.66 -14.95
CA ASN A 52 6.45 -2.12 -14.76
C ASN A 52 7.05 -2.45 -13.39
N ALA A 53 6.29 -3.00 -12.42
CA ALA A 53 6.69 -3.19 -11.02
C ALA A 53 8.10 -3.73 -10.80
N LEU A 54 8.51 -4.74 -11.59
CA LEU A 54 9.78 -5.47 -11.46
C LEU A 54 10.84 -5.07 -12.50
N LYS A 55 10.62 -4.00 -13.26
CA LYS A 55 11.67 -3.47 -14.14
C LYS A 55 12.85 -2.93 -13.33
N SER A 56 14.00 -2.76 -13.99
CA SER A 56 15.23 -2.28 -13.34
C SER A 56 15.02 -0.92 -12.66
N ALA A 57 15.76 -0.67 -11.58
CA ALA A 57 15.69 0.62 -10.88
C ALA A 57 15.96 1.82 -11.80
N ASP A 58 16.89 1.68 -12.76
CA ASP A 58 17.18 2.70 -13.77
C ASP A 58 15.97 2.98 -14.68
N TYR A 59 15.27 1.93 -15.14
CA TYR A 59 14.05 2.10 -15.92
C TYR A 59 12.98 2.83 -15.10
N ILE A 60 12.71 2.39 -13.87
CA ILE A 60 11.69 2.98 -13.01
C ILE A 60 11.99 4.47 -12.76
N TYR A 61 13.24 4.79 -12.45
CA TYR A 61 13.68 6.17 -12.23
C TYR A 61 13.48 7.05 -13.48
N LYS A 62 13.83 6.55 -14.67
CA LYS A 62 13.73 7.31 -15.92
C LYS A 62 12.29 7.45 -16.44
N ASN A 63 11.35 6.61 -15.98
CA ASN A 63 9.98 6.54 -16.52
C ASN A 63 8.89 6.80 -15.46
N PRO A 64 8.75 8.04 -14.94
CA PRO A 64 7.70 8.38 -13.99
C PRO A 64 6.28 8.23 -14.55
N GLN A 65 6.08 8.44 -15.86
CA GLN A 65 4.80 8.20 -16.51
C GLN A 65 4.40 6.72 -16.44
N ALA A 66 5.31 5.80 -16.74
CA ALA A 66 5.04 4.36 -16.68
C ALA A 66 4.67 3.90 -15.25
N ARG A 67 5.25 4.52 -14.22
CA ARG A 67 4.87 4.28 -12.82
C ARG A 67 3.44 4.73 -12.52
N ALA A 68 3.04 5.90 -13.03
CA ALA A 68 1.68 6.40 -12.87
C ALA A 68 0.67 5.57 -13.66
N GLU A 69 1.04 5.08 -14.85
CA GLU A 69 0.22 4.15 -15.64
C GLU A 69 -0.06 2.86 -14.85
N ASP A 70 0.95 2.24 -14.23
CA ASP A 70 0.75 1.08 -13.33
C ASP A 70 -0.25 1.40 -12.20
N LEU A 71 -0.17 2.60 -11.61
CA LEU A 71 -1.10 3.04 -10.58
C LEU A 71 -2.54 3.17 -11.11
N MET A 72 -2.71 3.81 -12.28
CA MET A 72 -4.03 4.05 -12.89
C MET A 72 -4.67 2.75 -13.34
N GLU A 73 -3.90 1.83 -13.93
CA GLU A 73 -4.36 0.50 -14.31
C GLU A 73 -4.78 -0.30 -13.07
N ALA A 74 -3.94 -0.33 -12.03
CA ALA A 74 -4.25 -1.05 -10.79
C ALA A 74 -5.50 -0.49 -10.07
N PHE A 75 -5.72 0.82 -10.10
CA PHE A 75 -6.97 1.40 -9.57
C PHE A 75 -8.17 1.07 -10.45
N SER A 76 -8.05 1.16 -11.77
CA SER A 76 -9.16 0.91 -12.70
C SER A 76 -9.58 -0.56 -12.79
N ASP A 77 -8.67 -1.50 -12.48
CA ASP A 77 -8.98 -2.92 -12.51
C ASP A 77 -9.87 -3.34 -11.32
N SER A 78 -11.13 -3.64 -11.60
CA SER A 78 -12.11 -4.07 -10.58
C SER A 78 -11.78 -5.43 -9.94
N SER A 79 -10.91 -6.24 -10.52
CA SER A 79 -10.44 -7.50 -9.93
C SER A 79 -9.47 -7.27 -8.77
N VAL A 80 -8.67 -6.19 -8.84
CA VAL A 80 -7.71 -5.79 -7.80
C VAL A 80 -8.43 -5.16 -6.61
N LYS A 81 -8.26 -5.74 -5.42
CA LYS A 81 -8.89 -5.31 -4.16
C LYS A 81 -7.98 -4.47 -3.27
N ALA A 82 -6.66 -4.62 -3.44
CA ALA A 82 -5.68 -3.75 -2.79
C ALA A 82 -4.47 -3.50 -3.69
N ILE A 83 -3.80 -2.39 -3.44
CA ILE A 83 -2.53 -2.01 -4.05
C ILE A 83 -1.50 -1.85 -2.92
N ILE A 84 -0.36 -2.52 -3.03
CA ILE A 84 0.72 -2.45 -2.04
C ILE A 84 1.99 -1.92 -2.73
N SER A 85 2.56 -0.86 -2.18
CA SER A 85 3.84 -0.33 -2.64
C SER A 85 4.96 -1.34 -2.37
N ASN A 86 5.81 -1.57 -3.36
CA ASN A 86 6.97 -2.46 -3.20
C ASN A 86 7.96 -1.92 -2.17
N ILE A 87 8.29 -0.63 -2.27
CA ILE A 87 9.22 0.09 -1.39
C ILE A 87 9.07 1.60 -1.58
N GLY A 88 9.56 2.39 -0.63
CA GLY A 88 9.73 3.85 -0.76
C GLY A 88 10.92 4.24 -1.66
N GLY A 89 11.45 5.44 -1.42
CA GLY A 89 12.53 6.05 -2.20
C GLY A 89 12.53 7.55 -1.94
N ASP A 90 12.65 8.38 -2.98
CA ASP A 90 12.75 9.84 -2.84
C ASP A 90 12.18 10.67 -4.01
N ASP A 91 11.54 10.05 -5.00
CA ASP A 91 11.17 10.73 -6.25
C ASP A 91 9.74 10.47 -6.76
N SER A 92 8.87 9.81 -5.99
CA SER A 92 7.50 9.47 -6.44
C SER A 92 6.64 10.70 -6.73
N ILE A 93 7.03 11.88 -6.25
CA ILE A 93 6.41 13.18 -6.61
C ILE A 93 6.33 13.40 -8.12
N ARG A 94 7.28 12.83 -8.89
CA ARG A 94 7.34 12.93 -10.35
C ARG A 94 6.20 12.20 -11.07
N THR A 95 5.45 11.34 -10.36
CA THR A 95 4.28 10.64 -10.91
C THR A 95 3.04 11.55 -10.99
N LEU A 96 2.96 12.60 -10.15
CA LEU A 96 1.76 13.43 -10.01
C LEU A 96 1.23 14.06 -11.32
N PRO A 97 2.06 14.54 -12.27
CA PRO A 97 1.57 15.08 -13.54
C PRO A 97 0.79 14.07 -14.40
N PHE A 98 0.92 12.77 -14.12
CA PHE A 98 0.31 11.68 -14.87
C PHE A 98 -0.77 10.94 -14.08
N THR A 99 -1.04 11.36 -12.83
CA THR A 99 -1.99 10.72 -11.92
C THR A 99 -3.35 11.40 -12.02
N ASP A 100 -4.36 10.68 -12.55
CA ASP A 100 -5.74 11.15 -12.57
C ASP A 100 -6.46 10.81 -11.26
N LEU A 101 -6.74 11.85 -10.46
CA LEU A 101 -7.44 11.68 -9.18
C LEU A 101 -8.89 11.21 -9.34
N SER A 102 -9.50 11.38 -10.51
CA SER A 102 -10.85 10.88 -10.77
C SER A 102 -10.88 9.35 -10.83
N VAL A 103 -9.83 8.72 -11.36
CA VAL A 103 -9.66 7.27 -11.40
C VAL A 103 -9.61 6.71 -9.98
N ILE A 104 -8.80 7.32 -9.10
CA ILE A 104 -8.70 6.93 -7.68
C ILE A 104 -10.06 7.12 -6.98
N ARG A 105 -10.71 8.26 -7.18
CA ARG A 105 -12.00 8.59 -6.56
C ARG A 105 -13.10 7.60 -6.91
N ASN A 106 -13.16 7.19 -8.17
CA ASN A 106 -14.22 6.33 -8.69
C ASN A 106 -13.97 4.84 -8.46
N ASN A 107 -12.75 4.45 -8.06
CA ASN A 107 -12.37 3.06 -7.81
C ASN A 107 -11.77 2.87 -6.41
N PRO A 108 -12.53 3.13 -5.33
CA PRO A 108 -12.01 3.07 -3.97
C PRO A 108 -11.58 1.65 -3.62
N LYS A 109 -10.29 1.48 -3.32
CA LYS A 109 -9.68 0.22 -2.86
C LYS A 109 -8.55 0.49 -1.88
N ILE A 110 -8.07 -0.54 -1.19
CA ILE A 110 -6.97 -0.40 -0.24
C ILE A 110 -5.71 0.03 -0.99
N PHE A 111 -5.03 1.05 -0.47
CA PHE A 111 -3.67 1.41 -0.88
C PHE A 111 -2.79 1.43 0.37
N LEU A 112 -1.71 0.63 0.38
CA LEU A 112 -0.80 0.43 1.51
C LEU A 112 0.65 0.76 1.12
N GLY A 113 1.32 1.51 2.00
CA GLY A 113 2.75 1.76 1.94
C GLY A 113 3.19 2.81 2.96
N PHE A 114 4.46 3.19 2.95
CA PHE A 114 5.02 4.23 3.83
C PHE A 114 6.21 4.93 3.18
N SER A 115 6.80 5.88 3.92
CA SER A 115 7.96 6.69 3.48
C SER A 115 7.59 7.57 2.29
N ASP A 116 8.39 7.63 1.23
CA ASP A 116 8.10 8.44 0.03
C ASP A 116 6.75 8.10 -0.64
N THR A 117 6.20 6.90 -0.37
CA THR A 117 4.82 6.54 -0.74
C THR A 117 3.77 7.54 -0.22
N THR A 118 4.12 8.38 0.77
CA THR A 118 3.34 9.55 1.24
C THR A 118 2.78 10.40 0.11
N VAL A 119 3.51 10.59 -1.00
CA VAL A 119 2.99 11.31 -2.17
C VAL A 119 1.68 10.71 -2.67
N THR A 120 1.61 9.38 -2.77
CA THR A 120 0.42 8.67 -3.24
C THR A 120 -0.67 8.66 -2.16
N HIS A 121 -0.31 8.62 -0.88
CA HIS A 121 -1.28 8.85 0.20
C HIS A 121 -1.93 10.23 0.10
N MET A 122 -1.18 11.28 -0.27
CA MET A 122 -1.74 12.61 -0.51
C MET A 122 -2.63 12.66 -1.75
N ALA A 123 -2.30 11.90 -2.80
CA ALA A 123 -3.18 11.74 -3.96
C ALA A 123 -4.50 11.03 -3.59
N CYS A 124 -4.45 9.92 -2.83
CA CYS A 124 -5.62 9.24 -2.29
C CYS A 124 -6.47 10.18 -1.42
N TYR A 125 -5.83 10.90 -0.49
CA TYR A 125 -6.49 11.88 0.36
C TYR A 125 -7.20 12.96 -0.47
N LYS A 126 -6.53 13.53 -1.47
CA LYS A 126 -7.11 14.54 -2.37
C LYS A 126 -8.24 13.99 -3.24
N ALA A 127 -8.17 12.71 -3.62
CA ALA A 127 -9.23 12.00 -4.32
C ALA A 127 -10.44 11.72 -3.40
N GLY A 128 -10.28 11.81 -2.09
CA GLY A 128 -11.32 11.51 -1.09
C GLY A 128 -11.32 10.06 -0.63
N LEU A 129 -10.21 9.34 -0.78
CA LEU A 129 -10.04 7.93 -0.41
C LEU A 129 -9.21 7.81 0.87
N THR A 130 -9.67 6.97 1.80
CA THR A 130 -8.86 6.50 2.93
C THR A 130 -7.81 5.52 2.43
N SER A 131 -6.53 5.84 2.61
CA SER A 131 -5.40 4.91 2.38
C SER A 131 -4.67 4.62 3.69
N PHE A 132 -3.80 3.61 3.70
CA PHE A 132 -3.20 3.08 4.92
C PHE A 132 -1.69 3.31 4.92
N TYR A 133 -1.21 4.15 5.84
CA TYR A 133 0.21 4.34 6.07
C TYR A 133 0.74 3.16 6.90
N GLY A 134 1.53 2.28 6.28
CA GLY A 134 1.96 1.03 6.89
C GLY A 134 3.06 0.36 6.08
N THR A 135 3.28 -0.93 6.34
CA THR A 135 4.41 -1.69 5.77
C THR A 135 4.43 -1.75 4.23
N SER A 136 5.48 -2.31 3.63
CA SER A 136 5.65 -2.48 2.17
C SER A 136 6.07 -3.91 1.81
N VAL A 137 6.10 -4.26 0.51
CA VAL A 137 6.49 -5.63 0.13
C VAL A 137 7.92 -5.96 0.58
N LEU A 138 8.90 -5.11 0.28
CA LEU A 138 10.31 -5.39 0.58
C LEU A 138 10.68 -5.15 2.05
N VAL A 139 9.96 -4.25 2.72
CA VAL A 139 10.17 -3.89 4.12
C VAL A 139 8.94 -4.29 4.90
N GLY A 140 9.10 -5.29 5.77
CA GLY A 140 8.08 -5.84 6.65
C GLY A 140 7.41 -7.11 6.13
N PHE A 141 6.81 -7.14 4.93
CA PHE A 141 6.27 -8.41 4.40
C PHE A 141 7.39 -9.42 4.12
N ALA A 142 8.52 -8.96 3.57
CA ALA A 142 9.65 -9.81 3.23
C ALA A 142 10.63 -10.10 4.39
N GLU A 143 10.25 -9.88 5.65
CA GLU A 143 11.17 -10.02 6.80
C GLU A 143 11.87 -11.39 6.85
N ASN A 144 13.17 -11.37 7.18
CA ASN A 144 13.97 -12.60 7.21
C ASN A 144 13.48 -13.52 8.32
N GLY A 145 13.20 -14.78 7.99
CA GLY A 145 12.63 -15.73 8.95
C GLY A 145 11.11 -15.62 9.12
N GLY A 146 10.45 -14.76 8.34
CA GLY A 146 9.00 -14.56 8.37
C GLY A 146 8.60 -13.27 9.10
N MET A 147 7.36 -12.83 8.88
CA MET A 147 6.84 -11.61 9.51
C MET A 147 6.73 -11.76 11.02
N HIS A 148 6.99 -10.66 11.73
CA HIS A 148 6.73 -10.60 13.17
C HIS A 148 5.21 -10.72 13.44
N GLN A 149 4.84 -11.48 14.48
CA GLN A 149 3.43 -11.76 14.82
C GLN A 149 2.61 -10.47 15.01
N TYR A 150 3.19 -9.46 15.67
CA TYR A 150 2.57 -8.14 15.82
C TYR A 150 2.11 -7.54 14.48
N GLN A 151 2.95 -7.62 13.43
CA GLN A 151 2.61 -7.08 12.10
C GLN A 151 1.49 -7.89 11.44
N ILE A 152 1.52 -9.22 11.57
CA ILE A 152 0.46 -10.10 11.03
C ILE A 152 -0.89 -9.72 11.65
N GLU A 153 -0.93 -9.57 12.96
CA GLU A 153 -2.15 -9.21 13.69
C GLU A 153 -2.62 -7.80 13.36
N ASP A 154 -1.70 -6.85 13.22
CA ASP A 154 -2.02 -5.48 12.86
C ASP A 154 -2.67 -5.38 11.46
N ILE A 155 -2.09 -6.07 10.48
CA ILE A 155 -2.66 -6.14 9.12
C ILE A 155 -4.03 -6.82 9.15
N LYS A 156 -4.21 -7.91 9.92
CA LYS A 156 -5.51 -8.59 10.05
C LYS A 156 -6.58 -7.69 10.67
N ARG A 157 -6.26 -6.97 11.76
CA ARG A 157 -7.19 -6.03 12.40
C ARG A 157 -7.55 -4.86 11.49
N THR A 158 -6.58 -4.37 10.70
CA THR A 158 -6.74 -3.14 9.91
C THR A 158 -7.38 -3.39 8.55
N LEU A 159 -7.02 -4.47 7.86
CA LEU A 159 -7.40 -4.69 6.45
C LEU A 159 -8.39 -5.85 6.25
N PHE A 160 -8.56 -6.74 7.23
CA PHE A 160 -9.43 -7.93 7.12
C PHE A 160 -10.61 -7.94 8.10
N SER A 161 -10.73 -6.90 8.93
CA SER A 161 -11.79 -6.78 9.94
C SER A 161 -12.48 -5.43 9.88
N THR A 162 -13.73 -5.41 10.35
CA THR A 162 -14.49 -4.16 10.59
C THR A 162 -14.50 -3.74 12.06
N GLU A 163 -13.95 -4.57 12.94
CA GLU A 163 -13.82 -4.27 14.36
C GLU A 163 -12.85 -3.11 14.60
N PRO A 164 -13.02 -2.33 15.68
CA PRO A 164 -12.04 -1.33 16.09
C PRO A 164 -10.64 -1.93 16.21
N ILE A 165 -9.65 -1.29 15.57
CA ILE A 165 -8.26 -1.79 15.48
C ILE A 165 -7.59 -1.90 16.85
N GLY A 166 -7.96 -1.04 17.79
CA GLY A 166 -7.45 -1.03 19.16
C GLY A 166 -8.03 0.13 19.97
N GLN A 167 -7.77 0.12 21.27
CA GLN A 167 -8.13 1.23 22.16
C GLN A 167 -7.04 2.31 22.14
N VAL A 168 -7.44 3.56 21.97
CA VAL A 168 -6.57 4.71 22.18
C VAL A 168 -6.75 5.17 23.62
N TYR A 169 -5.74 4.92 24.45
CA TYR A 169 -5.73 5.44 25.81
C TYR A 169 -5.32 6.92 25.77
N LEU A 170 -6.25 7.81 26.13
CA LEU A 170 -5.89 9.19 26.40
C LEU A 170 -5.14 9.21 27.73
N ILE A 171 -3.85 9.56 27.68
CA ILE A 171 -3.12 9.93 28.90
C ILE A 171 -3.71 11.27 29.33
N MET A 172 -4.63 11.24 30.30
CA MET A 172 -5.03 12.44 31.01
C MET A 172 -3.78 12.95 31.74
N THR A 173 -3.12 13.97 31.22
CA THR A 173 -2.15 14.72 32.01
C THR A 173 -2.93 15.37 33.13
N ASP A 174 -2.64 14.99 34.38
CA ASP A 174 -3.23 15.57 35.60
C ASP A 174 -3.37 17.09 35.45
N GLY A 175 -4.61 17.60 35.45
CA GLY A 175 -4.82 19.03 35.35
C GLY A 175 -6.24 19.55 35.12
N GLN A 176 -7.23 18.73 34.75
CA GLN A 176 -8.62 19.19 34.70
C GLN A 176 -9.56 18.22 35.39
N GLN A 177 -9.98 18.62 36.60
CA GLN A 177 -11.13 18.06 37.29
C GLN A 177 -12.38 18.24 36.43
N ASN A 178 -13.23 17.22 36.45
CA ASN A 178 -14.57 17.20 35.89
C ASN A 178 -15.34 18.49 36.17
N VAL A 179 -16.04 18.99 35.15
CA VAL A 179 -17.32 19.70 35.30
C VAL A 179 -18.36 18.95 34.47
#